data_AF-A0A150Q1N5-F1
#
_entry.id   AF-A0A150Q1N5-F1
#
_cell.length_a   1.000
_cell.length_b   1.000
_cell.length_c   1.000
_cell.angle_alpha   90.00
_cell.angle_beta   90.00
_cell.angle_gamma   90.00
#
_symmetry.space_group_name_H-M   'P 1'
#
loop_
_entity.id
_entity.type
_entity.pdbx_description
1 polymer ?
#
loop_
_entity_poly.entity_id
_entity_poly.type
_entity_poly.pdbx_seq_one_letter_code
_entity_poly.pdbx_strand_id
1 'polypeptide(L)'
;MRFRLTAPKRGRYGLYLQHLPGEFGARLESGGVVEPAGSREFAAGHSHDEQVSSVGIHLEGALDRERLNRWVSELLREKGTDIFRMKGILNLRGSDSRFVFQGVHMLFDGREDRPWGSERRASDLVFIGRNLDREQLTRGFRRCLA
;
A
#
# COMPACT_ATOMS: atom_id res chain seq x y z
N MET A 1 5.69 14.94 10.37
CA MET A 1 4.72 14.28 11.30
C MET A 1 5.37 14.20 12.68
N ARG A 2 4.62 14.35 13.78
CA ARG A 2 5.17 14.32 15.15
C ARG A 2 4.36 13.36 16.02
N PHE A 3 5.06 12.48 16.74
CA PHE A 3 4.47 11.53 17.68
C PHE A 3 4.86 11.89 19.10
N ARG A 4 3.93 11.76 20.05
CA ARG A 4 4.20 11.90 21.48
C ARG A 4 4.36 10.51 22.09
N LEU A 5 5.49 10.30 22.76
CA LEU A 5 5.79 9.06 23.47
C LEU A 5 5.77 9.35 24.97
N THR A 6 5.12 8.47 25.74
CA THR A 6 5.14 8.53 27.20
C THR A 6 5.95 7.35 27.72
N ALA A 7 6.99 7.62 28.50
CA ALA A 7 7.76 6.59 29.19
C ALA A 7 7.04 6.22 30.50
N PRO A 8 6.39 5.04 30.61
CA PRO A 8 5.59 4.70 31.78
C PRO A 8 6.42 4.48 33.05
N LYS A 9 7.72 4.21 32.92
CA LYS A 9 8.66 4.00 34.04
C LYS A 9 10.03 4.59 33.72
N ARG A 10 10.87 4.83 34.74
CA ARG A 10 12.28 5.17 34.50
C ARG A 10 13.04 3.95 33.98
N GLY A 11 13.85 4.13 32.93
CA GLY A 11 14.65 3.04 32.36
C GLY A 11 15.18 3.36 30.97
N ARG A 12 15.87 2.37 30.38
CA ARG A 12 16.29 2.41 28.97
C ARG A 12 15.15 1.94 28.08
N TYR A 13 14.92 2.66 27.00
CA TYR A 13 13.92 2.33 25.98
C TYR A 13 14.61 2.05 24.65
N GLY A 14 14.16 1.01 23.95
CA GLY A 14 14.52 0.77 22.56
C GLY A 14 13.42 1.32 21.65
N LEU A 15 13.81 2.08 20.62
CA LEU A 15 12.92 2.49 19.54
C LEU A 15 13.26 1.67 18.31
N TYR A 16 12.24 1.03 17.73
CA TYR A 16 12.36 0.25 16.50
C TYR A 16 11.58 0.97 15.42
N LEU A 17 12.25 1.21 14.30
CA LEU A 17 11.66 1.84 13.13
C LEU A 17 11.77 0.87 11.97
N GLN A 18 10.75 0.89 11.10
CA GLN A 18 10.77 0.10 9.87
C GLN A 18 11.79 0.62 8.86
N HIS A 19 12.08 1.92 8.90
CA HIS A 19 13.05 2.62 8.04
C HIS A 19 14.11 3.31 8.89
N LEU A 20 15.28 3.60 8.29
CA LEU A 20 16.34 4.29 9.01
C LEU A 20 15.90 5.72 9.37
N PRO A 21 16.23 6.23 10.58
CA PRO A 21 15.89 7.59 10.96
C PRO A 21 16.35 8.64 9.94
N GLY A 22 17.50 8.41 9.29
CA GLY A 22 18.06 9.30 8.27
C GLY A 22 17.20 9.45 7.02
N GLU A 23 16.47 8.41 6.59
CA GLU A 23 15.65 8.44 5.36
C GLU A 23 14.56 9.50 5.40
N PHE A 24 14.05 9.82 6.59
CA PHE A 24 12.94 10.75 6.79
C PHE A 24 13.28 11.90 7.75
N GLY A 25 14.56 12.06 8.12
CA GLY A 25 15.00 13.05 9.10
C GLY A 25 14.33 12.89 10.48
N ALA A 26 14.01 11.66 10.88
CA ALA A 26 13.35 11.37 12.15
C ALA A 26 14.29 11.67 13.33
N ARG A 27 13.78 12.35 14.35
CA ARG A 27 14.51 12.73 15.57
C ARG A 27 13.66 12.47 16.80
N LEU A 28 14.30 12.07 17.90
CA LEU A 28 13.68 12.02 19.22
C LEU A 28 13.97 13.32 19.94
N GLU A 29 12.94 13.95 20.51
CA GLU A 29 13.07 15.22 21.22
C GLU A 29 12.52 15.12 22.65
N SER A 30 13.24 15.69 23.61
CA SER A 30 12.80 15.90 25.00
C SER A 30 13.44 17.18 25.55
N GLY A 31 12.89 18.34 25.18
CA GLY A 31 13.51 19.65 25.47
C GLY A 31 14.75 19.97 24.61
N GLY A 32 15.10 19.06 23.70
CA GLY A 32 16.24 19.09 22.78
C GLY A 32 16.35 17.74 22.06
N VAL A 33 17.22 17.63 21.05
CA VAL A 33 17.44 16.35 20.36
C VAL A 33 18.09 15.37 21.33
N VAL A 34 17.52 14.17 21.43
CA VAL A 34 18.00 13.10 22.29
C VAL A 34 18.84 12.14 21.46
N GLU A 35 20.12 12.04 21.78
CA GLU A 35 21.02 11.07 21.18
C GLU A 35 20.81 9.67 21.80
N PRO A 36 20.76 8.60 20.99
CA PRO A 36 20.61 7.25 21.50
C PRO A 36 21.85 6.78 22.25
N ALA A 37 21.67 6.09 23.38
CA ALA A 37 22.77 5.44 24.10
C ALA A 37 23.46 4.32 23.27
N GLY A 38 22.81 3.87 22.20
CA GLY A 38 23.36 2.99 21.19
C GLY A 38 22.35 2.78 20.06
N SER A 39 22.84 2.61 18.84
CA SER A 39 22.03 2.29 17.67
C SER A 39 22.56 1.03 16.99
N ARG A 40 21.66 0.24 16.41
CA ARG A 40 22.00 -0.83 15.48
C ARG A 40 21.06 -0.76 14.30
N GLU A 41 21.65 -0.79 13.12
CA GLU A 41 20.93 -0.82 11.86
C GLU A 41 20.91 -2.26 11.36
N PHE A 42 19.71 -2.74 11.04
CA PHE A 42 19.51 -4.04 10.44
C PHE A 42 19.02 -3.82 9.01
N ALA A 43 19.91 -3.32 8.17
CA ALA A 43 19.68 -3.25 6.74
C ALA A 43 20.16 -4.57 6.13
N ALA A 44 19.23 -5.43 5.70
CA ALA A 44 19.53 -6.24 4.52
C ALA A 44 19.89 -5.23 3.43
N GLY A 45 20.94 -5.42 2.64
CA GLY A 45 21.39 -4.43 1.65
C GLY A 45 20.24 -3.99 0.75
N HIS A 46 19.55 -2.91 1.13
CA HIS A 46 18.51 -2.28 0.34
C HIS A 46 19.27 -1.32 -0.55
N SER A 47 19.82 -1.81 -1.66
CA SER A 47 19.87 -0.94 -2.81
C SER A 47 18.40 -0.59 -3.07
N HIS A 48 17.99 0.62 -2.69
CA HIS A 48 16.84 1.21 -3.38
C HIS A 48 17.28 1.26 -4.83
N ASP A 49 16.86 0.25 -5.60
CA ASP A 49 16.64 0.47 -7.01
C ASP A 49 15.55 1.54 -7.02
N GLU A 50 15.95 2.82 -7.07
CA GLU A 50 15.10 4.00 -6.91
C GLU A 50 13.88 3.98 -7.85
N GLN A 51 13.92 3.08 -8.84
CA GLN A 51 12.87 2.79 -9.78
C GLN A 51 11.65 2.07 -9.16
N VAL A 52 11.81 1.34 -8.04
CA VAL A 52 10.71 0.59 -7.41
C VAL A 52 9.91 1.49 -6.46
N SER A 53 8.63 1.66 -6.76
CA SER A 53 7.70 2.52 -6.05
C SER A 53 6.36 1.82 -5.81
N SER A 54 5.43 2.51 -5.16
CA SER A 54 4.05 2.05 -5.00
C SER A 54 3.02 3.12 -5.35
N VAL A 55 1.90 2.68 -5.91
CA VAL A 55 0.76 3.52 -6.25
C VAL A 55 -0.47 2.97 -5.55
N GLY A 56 -0.96 3.71 -4.55
CA GLY A 56 -2.25 3.47 -3.89
C GLY A 56 -3.36 4.28 -4.55
N ILE A 57 -4.52 3.66 -4.77
CA ILE A 57 -5.70 4.26 -5.40
C ILE A 57 -6.92 3.97 -4.53
N HIS A 58 -7.61 5.04 -4.13
CA HIS A 58 -8.91 4.97 -3.48
C HIS A 58 -9.99 5.41 -4.46
N LEU A 59 -11.08 4.65 -4.54
CA LEU A 59 -12.18 4.95 -5.45
C LEU A 59 -13.53 4.62 -4.81
N GLU A 60 -14.40 5.60 -4.77
CA GLU A 60 -15.78 5.44 -4.33
C GLU A 60 -16.68 4.98 -5.49
N GLY A 61 -17.76 4.28 -5.17
CA GLY A 61 -18.68 3.69 -6.14
C GLY A 61 -18.46 2.20 -6.34
N ALA A 62 -19.46 1.55 -6.93
CA ALA A 62 -19.40 0.13 -7.24
C ALA A 62 -18.73 -0.08 -8.60
N LEU A 63 -17.86 -1.09 -8.68
CA LEU A 63 -17.18 -1.47 -9.91
C LEU A 63 -17.95 -2.53 -10.66
N ASP A 64 -17.87 -2.47 -11.97
CA ASP A 64 -18.28 -3.54 -12.86
C ASP A 64 -17.18 -4.60 -12.92
N ARG A 65 -17.52 -5.84 -12.56
CA ARG A 65 -16.57 -6.97 -12.49
C ARG A 65 -15.94 -7.28 -13.84
N GLU A 66 -16.70 -7.19 -14.94
CA GLU A 66 -16.19 -7.50 -16.27
C GLU A 66 -15.23 -6.43 -16.77
N ARG A 67 -15.58 -5.15 -16.57
CA ARG A 67 -14.69 -4.02 -16.90
C ARG A 67 -13.39 -4.10 -16.12
N LEU A 68 -13.48 -4.41 -14.83
CA LEU A 68 -12.32 -4.60 -13.97
C LEU A 68 -11.42 -5.74 -14.47
N ASN A 69 -11.98 -6.92 -14.71
CA ASN A 69 -11.21 -8.08 -15.17
C ASN A 69 -10.49 -7.78 -16.49
N ARG A 70 -11.19 -7.16 -17.44
CA ARG A 70 -10.60 -6.76 -18.73
C ARG A 70 -9.45 -5.79 -18.54
N TRP A 71 -9.65 -4.74 -17.75
CA TRP A 71 -8.61 -3.75 -17.49
C TRP A 71 -7.38 -4.35 -16.78
N VAL A 72 -7.58 -5.21 -15.78
CA VAL A 72 -6.47 -5.88 -15.09
C VAL A 72 -5.70 -6.80 -16.04
N SER A 73 -6.39 -7.56 -16.90
CA SER A 73 -5.74 -8.41 -17.91
C SER A 73 -4.91 -7.59 -18.92
N GLU A 74 -5.45 -6.48 -19.41
CA GLU A 74 -4.73 -5.56 -20.30
C GLU A 74 -3.50 -4.96 -19.60
N LEU A 75 -3.68 -4.47 -18.37
CA LEU A 75 -2.60 -3.90 -17.56
C LEU A 75 -1.47 -4.90 -17.32
N LEU A 76 -1.80 -6.14 -16.96
CA LEU A 76 -0.81 -7.19 -16.75
C LEU A 76 -0.10 -7.61 -18.04
N ARG A 77 -0.80 -7.59 -19.17
CA ARG A 77 -0.17 -7.87 -20.47
C ARG A 77 0.83 -6.79 -20.88
N GLU A 78 0.52 -5.52 -20.62
CA GLU A 78 1.37 -4.39 -21.02
C GLU A 78 2.48 -4.07 -20.02
N LYS A 79 2.21 -4.25 -18.71
CA LYS A 79 3.06 -3.79 -17.61
C LYS A 79 3.38 -4.87 -16.57
N GLY A 80 3.03 -6.13 -16.81
CA GLY A 80 3.21 -7.21 -15.84
C GLY A 80 4.67 -7.49 -15.44
N THR A 81 5.64 -7.14 -16.29
CA THR A 81 7.07 -7.22 -15.96
C THR A 81 7.52 -6.16 -14.96
N ASP A 82 6.79 -5.05 -14.90
CA ASP A 82 7.10 -3.91 -14.05
C ASP A 82 6.22 -3.88 -12.79
N ILE A 83 5.08 -4.58 -12.80
CA ILE A 83 4.22 -4.77 -11.62
C ILE A 83 4.63 -6.04 -10.89
N PHE A 84 5.25 -5.88 -9.72
CA PHE A 84 5.71 -7.00 -8.90
C PHE A 84 4.60 -7.55 -8.02
N ARG A 85 3.75 -6.65 -7.51
CA ARG A 85 2.63 -7.03 -6.64
C ARG A 85 1.48 -6.05 -6.82
N MET A 86 0.27 -6.58 -6.78
CA MET A 86 -0.94 -5.80 -6.64
C MET A 86 -1.84 -6.42 -5.57
N LYS A 87 -2.55 -5.58 -4.83
CA LYS A 87 -3.57 -6.02 -3.88
C LYS A 87 -4.71 -5.03 -3.90
N GLY A 88 -5.91 -5.49 -3.57
CA GLY A 88 -6.99 -4.57 -3.30
C GLY A 88 -8.19 -5.19 -2.65
N ILE A 89 -9.00 -4.29 -2.10
CA ILE A 89 -10.34 -4.53 -1.59
C ILE A 89 -11.28 -3.81 -2.55
N LEU A 90 -12.27 -4.50 -3.09
CA LEU A 90 -13.12 -4.00 -4.15
C LEU A 90 -14.57 -4.00 -3.73
N ASN A 91 -15.25 -2.89 -4.04
CA ASN A 91 -16.69 -2.76 -3.99
C ASN A 91 -17.26 -3.12 -5.36
N LEU A 92 -17.82 -4.32 -5.51
CA LEU A 92 -18.34 -4.81 -6.79
C LEU A 92 -19.86 -4.63 -6.87
N ARG A 93 -20.37 -4.19 -8.02
CA ARG A 93 -21.82 -4.04 -8.25
C ARG A 93 -22.51 -5.39 -8.05
N GLY A 94 -23.58 -5.38 -7.25
CA GLY A 94 -24.37 -6.57 -6.95
C GLY A 94 -23.76 -7.49 -5.87
N SER A 95 -22.69 -7.09 -5.19
CA SER A 95 -22.16 -7.80 -4.03
C SER A 95 -22.31 -6.97 -2.75
N ASP A 96 -22.81 -7.62 -1.70
CA ASP A 96 -22.85 -7.06 -0.34
C ASP A 96 -21.60 -7.40 0.47
N SER A 97 -20.66 -8.11 -0.15
CA SER A 97 -19.37 -8.48 0.42
C SER A 97 -18.23 -7.72 -0.20
N ARG A 98 -17.14 -7.60 0.55
CA ARG A 98 -15.86 -7.17 0.01
C ARG A 98 -15.33 -8.25 -0.90
N PHE A 99 -14.75 -7.84 -2.01
CA PHE A 99 -13.96 -8.74 -2.83
C PHE A 99 -12.49 -8.38 -2.64
N VAL A 100 -11.72 -9.30 -2.08
CA VAL A 100 -10.28 -9.12 -1.86
C VAL A 100 -9.55 -9.84 -2.97
N PHE A 101 -8.62 -9.14 -3.61
CA PHE A 101 -7.74 -9.75 -4.60
C PHE A 101 -6.28 -9.49 -4.28
N GLN A 102 -5.45 -10.40 -4.73
CA GLN A 102 -4.02 -10.32 -4.68
C GLN A 102 -3.45 -10.82 -6.01
N GLY A 103 -2.46 -10.12 -6.51
CA GLY A 103 -1.71 -10.54 -7.69
C GLY A 103 -0.21 -10.42 -7.48
N VAL A 104 0.51 -11.42 -7.99
CA VAL A 104 1.96 -11.47 -8.01
C VAL A 104 2.37 -11.77 -9.45
N HIS A 105 3.11 -10.86 -10.07
CA HIS A 105 3.38 -10.89 -11.51
C HIS A 105 2.09 -11.07 -12.33
N MET A 106 1.95 -12.17 -13.06
CA MET A 106 0.83 -12.44 -13.98
C MET A 106 -0.33 -13.19 -13.31
N LEU A 107 -0.18 -13.60 -12.05
CA LEU A 107 -1.22 -14.33 -11.33
C LEU A 107 -2.16 -13.34 -10.67
N PHE A 108 -3.46 -13.47 -10.95
CA PHE A 108 -4.53 -12.74 -10.28
C PHE A 108 -5.42 -13.75 -9.57
N ASP A 109 -5.50 -13.64 -8.24
CA ASP A 109 -6.39 -14.45 -7.42
C ASP A 109 -7.31 -13.51 -6.62
N GLY A 110 -8.59 -13.84 -6.56
CA GLY A 110 -9.60 -13.00 -5.95
C GLY A 110 -10.72 -13.82 -5.35
N ARG A 111 -11.14 -13.45 -4.15
CA ARG A 111 -12.18 -14.13 -3.38
C ARG A 111 -13.07 -13.13 -2.67
N GLU A 112 -14.29 -13.55 -2.39
CA GLU A 112 -15.10 -12.84 -1.42
C GLU A 112 -14.46 -12.96 -0.03
N ASP A 113 -14.48 -11.86 0.70
CA ASP A 113 -14.04 -11.78 2.09
C ASP A 113 -15.29 -11.64 2.97
N ARG A 114 -15.34 -10.64 3.85
CA ARG A 114 -16.51 -10.42 4.71
C ARG A 114 -17.53 -9.45 4.10
N PRO A 115 -18.79 -9.49 4.56
CA PRO A 115 -19.79 -8.46 4.28
C PRO A 115 -19.29 -7.04 4.59
N TRP A 116 -19.83 -6.04 3.89
CA TRP A 116 -19.49 -4.63 4.16
C TRP A 116 -19.94 -4.17 5.56
N GLY A 117 -21.08 -4.67 6.06
CA GLY A 117 -21.64 -4.23 7.33
C GLY A 117 -22.00 -2.74 7.31
N SER A 118 -21.58 -1.99 8.34
CA SER A 118 -21.73 -0.53 8.43
C SER A 118 -20.57 0.26 7.81
N GLU A 119 -19.55 -0.42 7.29
CA GLU A 119 -18.40 0.26 6.68
C GLU A 119 -18.78 0.89 5.34
N ARG A 120 -18.16 2.04 5.04
CA ARG A 120 -18.37 2.73 3.77
C ARG A 120 -17.83 1.88 2.63
N ARG A 121 -18.67 1.60 1.64
CA ARG A 121 -18.29 0.81 0.47
C ARG A 121 -17.42 1.64 -0.47
N ALA A 122 -16.17 1.23 -0.62
CA ALA A 122 -15.19 1.83 -1.51
C ALA A 122 -14.23 0.76 -2.02
N SER A 123 -13.42 1.10 -3.02
CA SER A 123 -12.38 0.22 -3.53
C SER A 123 -11.01 0.83 -3.30
N ASP A 124 -10.13 0.04 -2.71
CA ASP A 124 -8.74 0.41 -2.40
C ASP A 124 -7.79 -0.56 -3.09
N LEU A 125 -6.91 -0.02 -3.93
CA LEU A 125 -5.88 -0.79 -4.64
C LEU A 125 -4.50 -0.26 -4.31
N VAL A 126 -3.53 -1.17 -4.29
CA VAL A 126 -2.11 -0.83 -4.26
C VAL A 126 -1.37 -1.63 -5.32
N PHE A 127 -0.55 -0.94 -6.09
CA PHE A 127 0.43 -1.52 -7.01
C PHE A 127 1.82 -1.26 -6.47
N ILE A 128 2.70 -2.25 -6.56
CA ILE A 128 4.11 -2.16 -6.18
C ILE A 128 4.92 -2.70 -7.36
N GLY A 129 5.89 -1.91 -7.80
CA GLY A 129 6.58 -2.17 -9.06
C GLY A 129 7.49 -1.01 -9.45
N ARG A 130 8.04 -1.07 -10.65
CA ARG A 130 8.86 0.01 -11.21
C ARG A 130 8.13 0.77 -12.31
N ASN A 131 8.57 1.99 -12.60
CA ASN A 131 8.02 2.82 -13.69
C ASN A 131 6.48 2.95 -13.65
N LEU A 132 5.90 3.01 -12.45
CA LEU A 132 4.46 3.06 -12.26
C LEU A 132 3.92 4.46 -12.57
N ASP A 133 2.97 4.55 -13.50
CA ASP A 133 2.24 5.79 -13.79
C ASP A 133 0.94 5.84 -12.96
N ARG A 134 0.96 6.66 -11.91
CA ARG A 134 -0.18 6.86 -11.02
C ARG A 134 -1.42 7.35 -11.76
N GLU A 135 -1.28 8.27 -12.71
CA GLU A 135 -2.43 8.83 -13.42
C GLU A 135 -3.05 7.81 -14.36
N GLN A 136 -2.22 7.08 -15.11
CA GLN A 136 -2.68 6.02 -15.99
C GLN A 136 -3.43 4.93 -15.21
N LEU A 137 -2.86 4.46 -14.10
CA LEU A 137 -3.49 3.45 -13.24
C LEU A 137 -4.82 3.96 -12.66
N THR A 138 -4.84 5.20 -12.17
CA THR A 138 -6.05 5.82 -11.59
C THR A 138 -7.14 6.01 -12.65
N ARG A 139 -6.79 6.49 -13.85
CA ARG A 139 -7.73 6.64 -14.97
C ARG A 139 -8.28 5.28 -15.40
N GLY A 140 -7.42 4.28 -15.55
CA GLY A 140 -7.82 2.91 -15.89
C GLY A 140 -8.80 2.33 -14.89
N PHE A 141 -8.48 2.45 -13.61
CA PHE A 141 -9.34 1.95 -12.56
C PHE A 141 -10.70 2.68 -12.49
N ARG A 142 -10.72 4.01 -12.66
CA ARG A 142 -11.97 4.79 -12.72
C ARG A 142 -12.92 4.36 -13.84
N ARG A 143 -12.41 3.90 -14.98
CA ARG A 143 -13.24 3.36 -16.08
C ARG A 143 -13.98 2.08 -15.71
N CYS A 144 -13.60 1.43 -14.61
CA CYS A 144 -14.25 0.23 -14.11
C CYS A 144 -15.48 0.54 -13.24
N LEU A 145 -15.79 1.81 -12.97
CA LEU A 145 -17.05 2.19 -12.31
C LEU A 145 -18.26 1.75 -13.14
N ALA A 146 -19.28 1.29 -12.43
CA ALA A 146 -20.50 0.71 -12.97
C ALA A 146 -21.58 1.74 -13.31
#